data_AF-A0ABD1V6S4-F1
#
_entry.id   AF-A0ABD1V6S4-F1
#
_cell.length_a   1.000
_cell.length_b   1.000
_cell.length_c   1.000
_cell.angle_alpha   90.00
_cell.angle_beta   90.00
_cell.angle_gamma   90.00
#
_symmetry.space_group_name_H-M   'P 1'
#
loop_
_entity.id
_entity.type
_entity.pdbx_description
1 polymer ?
#
loop_
_entity_poly.entity_id
_entity_poly.type
_entity_poly.pdbx_seq_one_letter_code
_entity_poly.pdbx_strand_id
1 'polypeptide(L)'
;MKEAPDSSPNSTSTAAQITGHVSPLDVEFLEEIARETWNGDCAAYAFNSGSLSRVPKNKTIQVSLGVLECKIFTISPIKEIDEKLHFAPLGLIDMYNSGGAIEEFSFKETTTIKARGSGRFGAYSSKKPSSFKVDIKEEEFTYNAVDGLLTINLQGDGSLRDIEIVY
;
A
#
# COMPACT_ATOMS: atom_id res chain seq x y z
N MET A 1 -1.39 -50.24 46.32
CA MET A 1 -1.86 -49.90 44.95
C MET A 1 -1.47 -48.45 44.70
N LYS A 2 -0.63 -48.18 43.69
CA LYS A 2 -0.22 -46.82 43.32
C LYS A 2 -1.34 -46.23 42.45
N GLU A 3 -1.92 -45.11 42.87
CA GLU A 3 -2.75 -44.28 41.99
C GLU A 3 -1.86 -43.64 40.91
N ALA A 4 -2.30 -43.73 39.66
CA ALA A 4 -1.69 -43.08 38.52
C ALA A 4 -2.14 -41.61 38.46
N PRO A 5 -1.29 -40.69 37.97
CA PRO A 5 -1.69 -39.29 37.84
C PRO A 5 -2.65 -39.13 36.66
N ASP A 6 -3.74 -38.41 36.92
CA ASP A 6 -4.76 -38.03 35.96
C ASP A 6 -4.16 -37.07 34.91
N SER A 7 -3.90 -37.58 33.70
CA SER A 7 -3.42 -36.81 32.57
C SER A 7 -4.59 -36.12 31.89
N SER A 8 -5.03 -34.99 32.44
CA SER A 8 -5.93 -34.08 31.74
C SER A 8 -5.19 -33.46 30.55
N PRO A 9 -5.76 -33.48 29.33
CA PRO A 9 -5.13 -32.85 28.18
C PRO A 9 -5.17 -31.34 28.39
N ASN A 10 -4.00 -30.70 28.37
CA ASN A 10 -3.88 -29.25 28.28
C ASN A 10 -4.62 -28.82 27.02
N SER A 11 -5.86 -28.36 27.16
CA SER A 11 -6.60 -27.72 26.09
C SER A 11 -5.83 -26.45 25.75
N THR A 12 -5.03 -26.50 24.69
CA THR A 12 -4.48 -25.31 24.06
C THR A 12 -5.67 -24.43 23.69
N SER A 13 -5.95 -23.42 24.52
CA SER A 13 -6.90 -22.37 24.19
C SER A 13 -6.40 -21.73 22.90
N THR A 14 -7.04 -22.06 21.78
CA THR A 14 -6.89 -21.27 20.56
C THR A 14 -7.27 -19.86 20.95
N ALA A 15 -6.28 -18.98 21.03
CA ALA A 15 -6.49 -17.58 21.36
C ALA A 15 -7.59 -17.04 20.43
N ALA A 16 -8.70 -16.59 21.00
CA ALA A 16 -9.84 -16.15 20.23
C ALA A 16 -9.42 -14.98 19.34
N GLN A 17 -9.56 -15.14 18.03
CA GLN A 17 -9.32 -14.06 17.07
C GLN A 17 -10.55 -13.17 17.01
N ILE A 18 -10.33 -11.86 16.95
CA ILE A 18 -11.38 -10.91 16.59
C ILE A 18 -11.37 -10.74 15.07
N THR A 19 -12.57 -10.65 14.47
CA THR A 19 -12.71 -10.44 13.03
C THR A 19 -13.54 -9.18 12.79
N GLY A 20 -13.14 -8.41 11.79
CA GLY A 20 -13.79 -7.20 11.34
C GLY A 20 -13.52 -6.96 9.86
N HIS A 21 -13.84 -5.75 9.41
CA HIS A 21 -13.71 -5.34 8.03
C HIS A 21 -13.10 -3.94 7.98
N VAL A 22 -12.33 -3.67 6.92
CA VAL A 22 -11.87 -2.32 6.58
C VAL A 22 -12.31 -1.99 5.15
N SER A 23 -12.62 -0.74 4.89
CA SER A 23 -13.12 -0.22 3.62
C SER A 23 -12.36 1.05 3.24
N PRO A 24 -12.21 1.37 1.95
CA PRO A 24 -11.76 2.70 1.55
C PRO A 24 -12.60 3.84 2.17
N LEU A 25 -13.90 3.60 2.40
CA LEU A 25 -14.80 4.60 3.00
C LEU A 25 -14.50 4.90 4.49
N ASP A 26 -13.64 4.11 5.14
CA ASP A 26 -13.18 4.39 6.51
C ASP A 26 -12.10 5.49 6.53
N VAL A 27 -11.61 5.92 5.36
CA VAL A 27 -10.60 6.98 5.20
C VAL A 27 -11.29 8.26 4.72
N GLU A 28 -11.15 9.31 5.53
CA GLU A 28 -11.72 10.62 5.24
C GLU A 28 -11.01 11.32 4.06
N PHE A 29 -11.71 12.25 3.41
CA PHE A 29 -11.18 13.14 2.36
C PHE A 29 -10.67 12.46 1.07
N LEU A 30 -10.90 11.16 0.86
CA LEU A 30 -10.50 10.47 -0.37
C LEU A 30 -11.04 11.14 -1.65
N GLU A 31 -12.30 11.55 -1.64
CA GLU A 31 -12.93 12.24 -2.78
C GLU A 31 -12.28 13.60 -3.07
N GLU A 32 -11.89 14.34 -2.02
CA GLU A 32 -11.24 15.65 -2.15
C GLU A 32 -9.83 15.54 -2.74
N ILE A 33 -9.05 14.55 -2.29
CA ILE A 33 -7.68 14.35 -2.79
C ILE A 33 -7.65 13.75 -4.20
N ALA A 34 -8.61 12.87 -4.52
CA ALA A 34 -8.65 12.18 -5.81
C ALA A 34 -9.18 13.07 -6.94
N ARG A 35 -9.90 14.15 -6.58
CA ARG A 35 -10.54 15.12 -7.50
C ARG A 35 -11.61 14.46 -8.36
N GLU A 36 -12.16 15.21 -9.32
CA GLU A 36 -13.40 14.89 -10.05
C GLU A 36 -13.38 13.59 -10.88
N THR A 37 -12.21 13.01 -11.18
CA THR A 37 -12.07 11.85 -12.07
C THR A 37 -11.94 10.51 -11.34
N TRP A 38 -12.22 10.45 -10.04
CA TRP A 38 -12.08 9.21 -9.27
C TRP A 38 -13.32 8.32 -9.36
N ASN A 39 -13.12 7.07 -9.81
CA ASN A 39 -14.17 6.07 -9.93
C ASN A 39 -14.54 5.38 -8.60
N GLY A 40 -13.81 5.67 -7.51
CA GLY A 40 -14.00 5.04 -6.20
C GLY A 40 -13.02 3.90 -5.90
N ASP A 41 -12.15 3.49 -6.81
CA ASP A 41 -11.19 2.42 -6.56
C ASP A 41 -9.96 2.92 -5.81
N CYS A 42 -9.52 2.15 -4.82
CA CYS A 42 -8.29 2.41 -4.08
C CYS A 42 -7.29 1.27 -4.26
N ALA A 43 -6.02 1.63 -4.17
CA ALA A 43 -4.94 0.72 -3.86
C ALA A 43 -4.88 0.57 -2.33
N ALA A 44 -4.97 -0.66 -1.84
CA ALA A 44 -4.85 -1.01 -0.44
C ALA A 44 -3.58 -1.84 -0.23
N TYR A 45 -2.56 -1.24 0.39
CA TYR A 45 -1.32 -1.92 0.73
C TYR A 45 -1.35 -2.39 2.18
N ALA A 46 -1.26 -3.69 2.39
CA ALA A 46 -1.21 -4.29 3.72
C ALA A 46 0.25 -4.39 4.18
N PHE A 47 0.65 -3.50 5.09
CA PHE A 47 2.02 -3.38 5.58
C PHE A 47 2.59 -4.72 6.08
N ASN A 48 1.84 -5.41 6.93
CA ASN A 48 2.32 -6.60 7.63
C ASN A 48 2.58 -7.78 6.69
N SER A 49 1.84 -7.91 5.59
CA SER A 49 2.01 -8.98 4.59
C SER A 49 2.79 -8.53 3.36
N GLY A 50 3.02 -7.23 3.17
CA GLY A 50 3.62 -6.68 1.96
C GLY A 50 2.77 -6.85 0.70
N SER A 51 1.46 -7.07 0.86
CA SER A 51 0.55 -7.39 -0.25
C SER A 51 -0.26 -6.18 -0.69
N LEU A 52 -0.42 -6.02 -2.00
CA LEU A 52 -1.23 -4.97 -2.61
C LEU A 52 -2.54 -5.55 -3.16
N SER A 53 -3.65 -4.84 -2.99
CA SER A 53 -4.92 -5.15 -3.64
C SER A 53 -5.61 -3.89 -4.15
N ARG A 54 -6.37 -4.04 -5.25
CA ARG A 54 -7.30 -3.01 -5.71
C ARG A 54 -8.66 -3.24 -5.07
N VAL A 55 -9.20 -2.23 -4.40
CA VAL A 55 -10.42 -2.31 -3.59
C VAL A 55 -11.38 -1.20 -4.01
N PRO A 56 -12.55 -1.52 -4.59
CA PRO A 56 -13.59 -0.54 -4.87
C PRO A 56 -14.16 0.08 -3.59
N LYS A 57 -14.60 1.34 -3.62
CA LYS A 57 -15.13 2.05 -2.44
C LYS A 57 -16.25 1.34 -1.71
N ASN A 58 -17.05 0.53 -2.39
CA ASN A 58 -18.17 -0.22 -1.81
C ASN A 58 -17.80 -1.65 -1.38
N LYS A 59 -16.51 -1.99 -1.38
CA LYS A 59 -15.99 -3.29 -0.97
C LYS A 59 -15.20 -3.18 0.31
N THR A 60 -15.15 -4.30 1.02
CA THR A 60 -14.45 -4.43 2.29
C THR A 60 -13.36 -5.50 2.19
N ILE A 61 -12.31 -5.32 2.99
CA ILE A 61 -11.26 -6.30 3.23
C ILE A 61 -11.54 -6.90 4.61
N GLN A 62 -11.74 -8.21 4.68
CA GLN A 62 -11.89 -8.90 5.95
C GLN A 62 -10.54 -8.95 6.69
N VAL A 63 -10.56 -8.64 7.98
CA VAL A 63 -9.38 -8.64 8.85
C VAL A 63 -9.67 -9.49 10.07
N SER A 64 -8.74 -10.38 10.40
CA SER A 64 -8.72 -11.12 11.67
C SER A 64 -7.44 -10.79 12.41
N LEU A 65 -7.56 -10.55 13.72
CA LEU A 65 -6.45 -10.22 14.63
C LEU A 65 -6.43 -11.22 15.78
N GLY A 66 -5.28 -11.85 15.99
CA GLY A 66 -4.96 -12.57 17.21
C GLY A 66 -4.61 -11.65 18.38
N VAL A 67 -4.21 -12.27 19.50
CA VAL A 67 -3.77 -11.55 20.70
C VAL A 67 -2.52 -10.74 20.39
N LEU A 68 -2.58 -9.43 20.65
CA LEU A 68 -1.51 -8.46 20.39
C LEU A 68 -1.11 -8.30 18.91
N GLU A 69 -1.97 -8.71 17.97
CA GLU A 69 -1.76 -8.46 16.54
C GLU A 69 -2.37 -7.13 16.08
N CYS A 70 -1.73 -6.49 15.11
CA CYS A 70 -2.28 -5.38 14.37
C CYS A 70 -2.09 -5.60 12.87
N LYS A 71 -2.99 -5.01 12.07
CA LYS A 71 -2.81 -4.91 10.61
C LYS A 71 -2.92 -3.45 10.21
N ILE A 72 -1.93 -2.99 9.45
CA ILE A 72 -1.85 -1.61 8.97
C ILE A 72 -2.08 -1.62 7.47
N PHE A 73 -3.02 -0.78 7.03
CA PHE A 73 -3.33 -0.61 5.62
C PHE A 73 -3.06 0.83 5.20
N THR A 74 -2.39 0.99 4.06
CA THR A 74 -2.29 2.26 3.35
C THR A 74 -3.34 2.25 2.24
N ILE A 75 -4.28 3.19 2.30
CA ILE A 75 -5.30 3.37 1.27
C ILE A 75 -4.92 4.59 0.43
N SER A 76 -4.77 4.38 -0.87
CA SER A 76 -4.48 5.44 -1.84
C SER A 76 -5.48 5.40 -2.98
N PRO A 77 -6.15 6.52 -3.33
CA PRO A 77 -7.10 6.54 -4.41
C PRO A 77 -6.40 6.31 -5.75
N ILE A 78 -6.97 5.42 -6.56
CA ILE A 78 -6.47 5.13 -7.90
C ILE A 78 -6.95 6.22 -8.84
N LYS A 79 -5.99 6.94 -9.42
CA LYS A 79 -6.26 7.89 -10.48
C LYS A 79 -6.27 7.18 -11.83
N GLU A 80 -7.36 7.34 -12.57
CA GLU A 80 -7.44 6.95 -13.97
C GLU A 80 -6.78 8.04 -14.81
N ILE A 81 -5.65 7.68 -15.43
CA ILE A 81 -4.85 8.57 -16.25
C ILE A 81 -5.34 8.52 -17.70
N ASP A 82 -5.56 7.30 -18.20
CA ASP A 82 -6.23 6.98 -19.45
C ASP A 82 -6.96 5.63 -19.30
N GLU A 83 -7.55 5.10 -20.37
CA GLU A 83 -8.30 3.83 -20.35
C GLU A 83 -7.48 2.60 -19.88
N LYS A 84 -6.15 2.67 -19.96
CA LYS A 84 -5.23 1.55 -19.70
C LYS A 84 -4.30 1.82 -18.52
N LEU A 85 -4.06 3.08 -18.19
CA LEU A 85 -3.17 3.51 -17.14
C LEU A 85 -3.95 4.00 -15.92
N HIS A 86 -3.81 3.25 -14.83
CA HIS A 86 -4.35 3.53 -13.52
C HIS A 86 -3.18 3.57 -12.53
N PHE A 87 -3.12 4.60 -11.69
CA PHE A 87 -1.97 4.81 -10.81
C PHE A 87 -2.38 5.32 -9.42
N ALA A 88 -1.72 4.83 -8.38
CA ALA A 88 -1.89 5.34 -7.02
C ALA A 88 -0.55 5.32 -6.26
N PRO A 89 0.00 6.47 -5.82
CA PRO A 89 1.21 6.47 -5.01
C PRO A 89 0.91 5.97 -3.58
N LEU A 90 1.76 5.11 -3.02
CA LEU A 90 1.61 4.57 -1.66
C LEU A 90 2.59 5.23 -0.68
N GLY A 91 3.72 5.75 -1.17
CA GLY A 91 4.74 6.36 -0.35
C GLY A 91 5.81 5.35 0.10
N LEU A 92 6.43 5.57 1.26
CA LEU A 92 7.45 4.64 1.79
C LEU A 92 6.79 3.43 2.43
N ILE A 93 6.65 2.33 1.67
CA ILE A 93 5.83 1.17 2.03
C ILE A 93 6.39 0.30 3.18
N ASP A 94 7.63 0.57 3.60
CA ASP A 94 8.25 -0.03 4.79
C ASP A 94 8.08 0.85 6.04
N MET A 95 7.29 1.93 5.95
CA MET A 95 6.86 2.77 7.08
C MET A 95 5.38 2.57 7.38
N TYR A 96 5.00 2.67 8.66
CA TYR A 96 3.59 2.58 9.08
C TYR A 96 2.74 3.74 8.54
N ASN A 97 3.33 4.92 8.39
CA ASN A 97 2.74 6.14 7.83
C ASN A 97 3.25 6.39 6.40
N SER A 98 3.33 5.35 5.58
CA SER A 98 3.88 5.35 4.22
C SER A 98 3.48 6.58 3.38
N GLY A 99 2.19 6.88 3.30
CA GLY A 99 1.64 7.99 2.52
C GLY A 99 2.11 9.38 2.97
N GLY A 100 2.55 9.51 4.23
CA GLY A 100 3.12 10.76 4.75
C GLY A 100 4.45 11.17 4.11
N ALA A 101 5.08 10.28 3.35
CA ALA A 101 6.25 10.61 2.55
C ALA A 101 5.91 11.44 1.30
N ILE A 102 4.66 11.43 0.82
CA ILE A 102 4.26 12.08 -0.43
C ILE A 102 3.91 13.54 -0.16
N GLU A 103 4.59 14.48 -0.81
CA GLU A 103 4.29 15.91 -0.76
C GLU A 103 3.45 16.37 -1.96
N GLU A 104 3.69 15.80 -3.14
CA GLU A 104 2.98 16.17 -4.37
C GLU A 104 2.82 14.95 -5.29
N PHE A 105 1.68 14.88 -5.99
CA PHE A 105 1.44 13.92 -7.06
C PHE A 105 0.73 14.62 -8.22
N SER A 106 1.27 14.47 -9.42
CA SER A 106 0.66 15.03 -10.62
C SER A 106 0.81 14.09 -11.81
N PHE A 107 -0.13 14.19 -12.74
CA PHE A 107 -0.05 13.52 -14.02
C PHE A 107 -0.33 14.55 -15.12
N LYS A 108 0.62 14.69 -16.06
CA LYS A 108 0.48 15.50 -17.27
C LYS A 108 0.89 14.68 -18.48
N GLU A 109 2.14 14.81 -18.92
CA GLU A 109 2.76 13.97 -19.95
C GLU A 109 3.48 12.77 -19.32
N THR A 110 4.02 12.97 -18.11
CA THR A 110 4.62 11.94 -17.27
C THR A 110 3.95 11.94 -15.89
N THR A 111 4.10 10.83 -15.17
CA THR A 111 3.69 10.75 -13.75
C THR A 111 4.81 11.32 -12.90
N THR A 112 4.53 12.38 -12.15
CA THR A 112 5.52 12.99 -11.24
C THR A 112 5.05 12.94 -9.80
N ILE A 113 5.97 12.64 -8.90
CA ILE A 113 5.74 12.55 -7.46
C ILE A 113 6.87 13.26 -6.75
N LYS A 114 6.54 14.13 -5.80
CA LYS A 114 7.51 14.63 -4.83
C LYS A 114 7.37 13.83 -3.54
N ALA A 115 8.47 13.22 -3.12
CA ALA A 115 8.47 12.41 -1.92
C ALA A 115 9.70 12.71 -1.05
N ARG A 116 9.50 12.66 0.26
CA ARG A 116 10.55 12.87 1.26
C ARG A 116 10.87 11.56 1.98
N GLY A 117 12.15 11.39 2.31
CA GLY A 117 12.64 10.25 3.08
C GLY A 117 13.45 9.29 2.23
N SER A 118 13.77 8.13 2.82
CA SER A 118 14.58 7.09 2.19
C SER A 118 14.00 5.71 2.47
N GLY A 119 14.31 4.76 1.57
CA GLY A 119 13.80 3.39 1.61
C GLY A 119 12.89 3.06 0.43
N ARG A 120 12.16 1.96 0.55
CA ARG A 120 11.33 1.42 -0.53
C ARG A 120 10.07 2.27 -0.71
N PHE A 121 10.05 3.04 -1.79
CA PHE A 121 8.86 3.75 -2.24
C PHE A 121 8.01 2.82 -3.09
N GLY A 122 6.71 2.78 -2.82
CA GLY A 122 5.74 1.96 -3.52
C GLY A 122 4.65 2.77 -4.20
N ALA A 123 4.11 2.21 -5.28
CA ALA A 123 2.90 2.66 -5.94
C ALA A 123 2.14 1.47 -6.53
N TYR A 124 0.84 1.64 -6.74
CA TYR A 124 0.07 0.79 -7.64
C TYR A 124 0.18 1.35 -9.07
N SER A 125 0.42 0.47 -10.04
CA SER A 125 0.29 0.77 -11.46
C SER A 125 -0.33 -0.38 -12.25
N SER A 126 -1.35 -0.10 -13.05
CA SER A 126 -1.97 -1.10 -13.93
C SER A 126 -1.09 -1.52 -15.11
N LYS A 127 -0.03 -0.76 -15.41
CA LYS A 127 0.88 -1.01 -16.53
C LYS A 127 2.31 -0.98 -16.02
N LYS A 128 3.20 -1.80 -16.58
CA LYS A 128 4.63 -1.68 -16.31
C LYS A 128 5.17 -0.38 -16.93
N PRO A 129 5.87 0.48 -16.17
CA PRO A 129 6.58 1.64 -16.70
C PRO A 129 7.74 1.25 -17.62
N SER A 130 8.13 2.18 -18.49
CA SER A 130 9.32 2.05 -19.34
C SER A 130 10.60 2.49 -18.62
N SER A 131 10.53 3.53 -17.79
CA SER A 131 11.66 4.02 -16.99
C SER A 131 11.22 4.77 -15.74
N PHE A 132 12.15 4.91 -14.80
CA PHE A 132 12.05 5.70 -13.58
C PHE A 132 13.22 6.65 -13.47
N LYS A 133 12.97 7.87 -13.01
CA LYS A 133 14.02 8.81 -12.64
C LYS A 133 13.80 9.36 -11.25
N VAL A 134 14.87 9.48 -10.48
CA VAL A 134 14.91 10.19 -9.19
C VAL A 134 15.89 11.35 -9.33
N ASP A 135 15.40 12.57 -9.21
CA ASP A 135 16.11 13.81 -9.52
C ASP A 135 16.83 13.73 -10.88
N ILE A 136 16.10 13.36 -11.93
CA ILE A 136 16.58 13.29 -13.32
C ILE A 136 17.50 12.07 -13.60
N LYS A 137 18.03 11.41 -12.56
CA LYS A 137 18.85 10.21 -12.71
C LYS A 137 18.00 8.96 -12.87
N GLU A 138 18.27 8.17 -13.89
CA GLU A 138 17.58 6.90 -14.11
C GLU A 138 17.93 5.88 -13.00
N GLU A 139 16.92 5.20 -12.48
CA GLU A 139 17.03 4.26 -11.37
C GLU A 139 16.31 2.95 -11.68
N GLU A 140 16.81 1.85 -11.09
CA GLU A 140 16.17 0.54 -11.23
C GLU A 140 14.88 0.47 -10.39
N PHE A 141 13.90 -0.25 -10.92
CA PHE A 141 12.63 -0.48 -10.26
C PHE A 141 12.18 -1.94 -10.41
N THR A 142 11.28 -2.37 -9.52
CA THR A 142 10.60 -3.66 -9.63
C THR A 142 9.12 -3.45 -9.90
N TYR A 143 8.52 -4.37 -10.66
CA TYR A 143 7.10 -4.35 -10.98
C TYR A 143 6.52 -5.76 -10.91
N ASN A 144 5.47 -5.93 -10.11
CA ASN A 144 4.70 -7.16 -10.07
C ASN A 144 3.47 -7.03 -10.97
N ALA A 145 3.42 -7.81 -12.05
CA ALA A 145 2.31 -7.76 -13.00
C ALA A 145 1.00 -8.39 -12.47
N VAL A 146 1.04 -9.12 -11.35
CA VAL A 146 -0.14 -9.77 -10.77
C VAL A 146 -0.99 -8.78 -9.97
N ASP A 147 -0.36 -7.96 -9.13
CA ASP A 147 -1.04 -7.01 -8.25
C ASP A 147 -0.79 -5.54 -8.63
N GLY A 148 0.10 -5.28 -9.57
CA GLY A 148 0.48 -3.94 -10.02
C GLY A 148 1.43 -3.21 -9.07
N LEU A 149 2.04 -3.91 -8.09
CA LEU A 149 2.96 -3.27 -7.15
C LEU A 149 4.25 -2.87 -7.86
N LEU A 150 4.51 -1.57 -7.84
CA LEU A 150 5.67 -0.92 -8.40
C LEU A 150 6.51 -0.38 -7.26
N THR A 151 7.80 -0.74 -7.20
CA THR A 151 8.69 -0.26 -6.14
C THR A 151 10.03 0.23 -6.65
N ILE A 152 10.55 1.27 -5.99
CA ILE A 152 11.85 1.87 -6.21
C ILE A 152 12.50 2.16 -4.85
N ASN A 153 13.82 2.04 -4.75
CA ASN A 153 14.53 2.35 -3.52
C ASN A 153 15.06 3.80 -3.54
N LEU A 154 14.50 4.66 -2.70
CA LEU A 154 14.96 6.03 -2.54
C LEU A 154 16.20 6.05 -1.64
N GLN A 155 17.36 6.26 -2.23
CA GLN A 155 18.62 6.42 -1.49
C GLN A 155 18.82 7.89 -1.09
N GLY A 156 19.38 8.18 0.09
CA GLY A 156 19.77 9.54 0.47
C GLY A 156 19.59 9.85 1.95
N ASP A 157 19.69 11.14 2.27
CA ASP A 157 19.61 11.71 3.62
C ASP A 157 18.18 12.05 4.08
N GLY A 158 17.17 11.65 3.29
CA GLY A 158 15.77 11.98 3.56
C GLY A 158 15.32 13.36 3.07
N SER A 159 16.11 14.00 2.20
CA SER A 159 15.71 15.17 1.41
C SER A 159 14.47 14.90 0.55
N LEU A 160 13.84 15.99 0.09
CA LEU A 160 12.76 15.93 -0.90
C LEU A 160 13.32 15.53 -2.26
N ARG A 161 12.67 14.56 -2.91
CA ARG A 161 13.09 13.97 -4.19
C ARG A 161 11.99 14.09 -5.22
N ASP A 162 12.38 14.37 -6.46
CA ASP A 162 11.48 14.35 -7.61
C ASP A 162 11.54 12.96 -8.28
N ILE A 163 10.43 12.23 -8.24
CA ILE A 163 10.26 10.94 -8.90
C ILE A 163 9.48 11.17 -10.19
N GLU A 164 10.05 10.78 -11.32
CA GLU A 164 9.40 10.78 -12.62
C GLU A 164 9.24 9.36 -13.14
N ILE A 165 8.04 9.02 -13.60
CA ILE A 165 7.70 7.70 -14.15
C ILE A 165 7.20 7.90 -15.59
N VAL A 166 7.79 7.14 -16.50
CA VAL A 166 7.48 7.16 -17.93
C VAL A 166 6.88 5.82 -18.34
N TYR A 167 5.86 5.85 -19.20
CA TYR A 167 5.06 4.67 -19.63
C TYR A 167 5.16 4.37 -21.12
#